data_AF-A0A359JKV2-F1
#
_entry.id   AF-A0A359JKV2-F1
#
_cell.length_a   1.000
_cell.length_b   1.000
_cell.length_c   1.000
_cell.angle_alpha   90.00
_cell.angle_beta   90.00
_cell.angle_gamma   90.00
#
_symmetry.space_group_name_H-M   'P 1'
#
loop_
_entity.id
_entity.type
_entity.pdbx_description
1 polymer ?
#
loop_
_entity_poly.entity_id
_entity_poly.type
_entity_poly.pdbx_seq_one_letter_code
_entity_poly.pdbx_strand_id
1 'polypeptide(L)'
;MADSIKCPNCNANLVFDADSQMMVCEYCMSRFTAEQLKNTIVPEAPEDSDAGSRIHKANAEENIKKKLGDQGVQFICNACGATVVTDANTSATFCAFCGSPAIISQRLDEEFSPDYILPFKFGKEEAVKKFFNWCKGGRWTPFDFVSDKNIEKLTGLYVPFWLYDVESDVDVSGEAVSEVSHTTGSTTTVTTSYYNVRRRNFLSWRHIPLDGSSRIDDKLMEAIEPFNFKVIKHFDPAYMQGFFAERFDQTGDDLKGRLVGRVKEYITEELEPSFKKYNRGVKVKNDNSVIYEPKMFYAMMPVWFLHYKYHGKSYDFCMNGQTGEVAGIPPVSRLKRFVLFFVILAIAAMLTRLIAGMIMGGFVG
;
A
#
# COMPACT_ATOMS: atom_id res chain seq x y z
N MET A 1 8.22 -1.71 29.51
CA MET A 1 6.84 -1.40 29.97
C MET A 1 6.10 -0.78 28.81
N ALA A 2 4.85 -1.19 28.57
CA ALA A 2 4.06 -0.65 27.46
C ALA A 2 3.10 0.43 27.95
N ASP A 3 3.28 1.62 27.42
CA ASP A 3 2.54 2.81 27.80
C ASP A 3 1.20 2.87 27.06
N SER A 4 0.26 3.63 27.63
CA SER A 4 -1.08 3.81 27.09
C SER A 4 -1.59 5.19 27.48
N ILE A 5 -2.23 5.89 26.55
CA ILE A 5 -2.88 7.17 26.82
C ILE A 5 -4.10 6.99 27.71
N LYS A 6 -4.10 7.71 28.82
CA LYS A 6 -5.15 7.67 29.85
C LYS A 6 -6.11 8.83 29.69
N CYS A 7 -7.38 8.57 29.99
CA CYS A 7 -8.44 9.55 30.02
C CYS A 7 -8.26 10.48 31.23
N PRO A 8 -8.21 11.81 31.05
CA PRO A 8 -8.14 12.76 32.17
C PRO A 8 -9.32 12.68 33.15
N ASN A 9 -10.49 12.22 32.68
CA ASN A 9 -11.72 12.20 33.48
C ASN A 9 -11.86 10.95 34.36
N CYS A 10 -11.42 9.79 33.88
CA CYS A 10 -11.66 8.51 34.57
C CYS A 10 -10.47 7.55 34.60
N ASN A 11 -9.32 7.98 34.07
CA ASN A 11 -8.08 7.22 34.01
C ASN A 11 -8.14 5.90 33.22
N ALA A 12 -9.24 5.64 32.49
CA ALA A 12 -9.33 4.52 31.55
C ALA A 12 -8.44 4.76 30.31
N ASN A 13 -8.11 3.70 29.58
CA ASN A 13 -7.36 3.84 28.33
C ASN A 13 -8.20 4.51 27.26
N LEU A 14 -7.60 5.45 26.53
CA LEU A 14 -8.20 6.03 25.34
C LEU A 14 -7.92 5.12 24.12
N VAL A 15 -8.69 5.30 23.06
CA VAL A 15 -8.49 4.64 21.76
C VAL A 15 -8.66 5.69 20.69
N PHE A 16 -7.79 5.71 19.68
CA PHE A 16 -7.95 6.56 18.52
C PHE A 16 -9.08 6.01 17.65
N ASP A 17 -10.14 6.81 17.51
CA ASP A 17 -11.27 6.51 16.65
C ASP A 17 -11.07 7.14 15.28
N ALA A 18 -10.87 6.30 14.26
CA ALA A 18 -10.60 6.75 12.89
C ALA A 18 -11.77 7.54 12.29
N ASP A 19 -13.02 7.18 12.61
CA ASP A 19 -14.19 7.82 12.00
C ASP A 19 -14.38 9.25 12.54
N SER A 20 -14.20 9.47 13.85
CA SER A 20 -14.30 10.81 14.45
C SER A 20 -12.98 11.60 14.46
N GLN A 21 -11.83 10.98 14.19
CA GLN A 21 -10.49 11.57 14.33
C GLN A 21 -10.17 12.03 15.77
N MET A 22 -10.75 11.35 16.76
CA MET A 22 -10.64 11.73 18.18
C MET A 22 -10.16 10.56 19.02
N MET A 23 -9.52 10.88 20.15
CA MET A 23 -9.25 9.92 21.21
C MET A 23 -10.52 9.73 22.04
N VAL A 24 -11.08 8.53 22.02
CA VAL A 24 -12.35 8.19 22.67
C VAL A 24 -12.07 7.33 23.90
N CYS A 25 -12.71 7.67 25.02
CA CYS A 25 -12.75 6.83 26.20
C CYS A 25 -13.96 5.89 26.12
N GLU A 26 -13.75 4.58 26.00
CA GLU A 26 -14.86 3.61 25.95
C GLU A 26 -15.59 3.46 27.30
N TYR A 27 -14.98 3.88 28.40
CA TYR A 27 -15.59 3.80 29.74
C TYR A 27 -16.54 4.99 30.06
N CYS A 28 -16.05 6.23 29.94
CA CYS A 28 -16.83 7.43 30.28
C CYS A 28 -17.35 8.21 29.05
N MET A 29 -17.10 7.71 27.84
CA MET A 29 -17.54 8.30 26.56
C MET A 29 -17.00 9.71 26.27
N SER A 30 -16.03 10.19 27.05
CA SER A 30 -15.35 11.46 26.80
C SER A 30 -14.50 11.38 25.53
N ARG A 31 -14.40 12.50 24.81
CA ARG A 31 -13.66 12.62 23.56
C ARG A 31 -12.65 13.75 23.66
N PHE A 32 -11.45 13.52 23.15
CA PHE A 32 -10.34 14.46 23.18
C PHE A 32 -9.64 14.49 21.82
N THR A 33 -9.09 15.64 21.43
CA THR A 33 -8.17 15.69 20.29
C THR A 33 -6.80 15.17 20.71
N ALA A 34 -5.98 14.68 19.76
CA ALA A 34 -4.60 14.30 20.05
C ALA A 34 -3.79 15.48 20.64
N GLU A 35 -4.02 16.69 20.12
CA GLU A 35 -3.38 17.93 20.61
C GLU A 35 -3.71 18.24 22.07
N GLN A 36 -4.95 18.02 22.51
CA GLN A 36 -5.35 18.20 23.91
C GLN A 36 -4.63 17.26 24.87
N LEU A 37 -4.08 16.15 24.36
CA LEU A 37 -3.44 15.11 25.15
C LEU A 37 -1.91 15.12 25.07
N LYS A 38 -1.31 15.98 24.21
CA LYS A 38 0.14 16.08 24.02
C LYS A 38 0.93 16.28 25.32
N ASN A 39 0.35 16.94 26.31
CA ASN A 39 1.00 17.18 27.61
C ASN A 39 1.09 15.96 28.54
N THR A 40 0.58 14.79 28.13
CA THR A 40 0.38 13.67 29.06
C THR A 40 1.51 12.63 29.01
N ILE A 41 2.19 12.37 27.88
CA ILE A 41 2.86 11.05 27.70
C ILE A 41 4.29 10.97 27.12
N VAL A 42 4.89 11.96 26.45
CA VAL A 42 6.26 11.74 25.89
C VAL A 42 7.10 13.02 25.93
N PRO A 43 8.43 12.95 26.16
CA PRO A 43 9.32 14.10 26.06
C PRO A 43 9.17 14.77 24.69
N GLU A 44 9.27 16.10 24.68
CA GLU A 44 9.29 16.92 23.47
C GLU A 44 10.15 16.23 22.40
N ALA A 45 9.52 15.77 21.31
CA ALA A 45 10.25 15.52 20.08
C ALA A 45 10.96 16.83 19.74
N PRO A 46 12.27 16.82 19.41
CA PRO A 46 13.00 18.06 19.19
C PRO A 46 12.31 18.83 18.06
N GLU A 47 11.63 19.90 18.44
CA GLU A 47 11.24 20.97 17.53
C GLU A 47 12.57 21.52 16.99
N ASP A 48 12.74 21.51 15.66
CA ASP A 48 13.90 22.04 14.93
C ASP A 48 15.10 21.11 14.61
N SER A 49 14.92 19.79 14.52
CA SER A 49 15.83 18.99 13.68
C SER A 49 15.20 18.76 12.31
N ASP A 50 15.82 19.25 11.24
CA ASP A 50 15.50 18.95 9.84
C ASP A 50 15.12 17.46 9.71
N ALA A 51 13.82 17.18 9.50
CA ALA A 51 13.29 15.81 9.46
C ALA A 51 13.98 14.95 8.38
N GLY A 52 14.68 15.58 7.42
CA GLY A 52 15.49 14.89 6.41
C GLY A 52 16.87 14.42 6.87
N SER A 53 17.28 14.67 8.13
CA SER A 53 18.63 14.41 8.63
C SER A 53 18.71 13.34 9.73
N ARG A 54 17.62 12.69 10.14
CA ARG A 54 17.71 11.55 11.07
C ARG A 54 18.37 10.37 10.35
N ILE A 55 19.65 10.15 10.65
CA ILE A 55 20.43 9.05 10.06
C ILE A 55 19.95 7.73 10.68
N HIS A 56 18.93 7.11 10.10
CA HIS A 56 18.48 5.75 10.46
C HIS A 56 19.48 4.64 10.02
N LYS A 57 20.70 5.01 9.61
CA LYS A 57 21.63 4.13 8.88
C LYS A 57 22.70 3.45 9.74
N ALA A 58 23.15 4.06 10.84
CA ALA A 58 24.43 3.66 11.44
C ALA A 58 24.33 2.50 12.45
N ASN A 59 23.24 2.38 13.21
CA ASN A 59 23.09 1.31 14.22
C ASN A 59 21.98 0.31 13.84
N ALA A 60 21.12 0.64 12.87
CA ALA A 60 19.89 -0.10 12.61
C ALA A 60 20.20 -1.47 12.02
N GLU A 61 21.14 -1.55 11.09
CA GLU A 61 21.56 -2.84 10.49
C GLU A 61 22.16 -3.79 11.53
N GLU A 62 22.98 -3.26 12.45
CA GLU A 62 23.60 -4.06 13.52
C GLU A 62 22.59 -4.45 14.60
N ASN A 63 21.66 -3.56 14.94
CA ASN A 63 20.57 -3.79 15.89
C ASN A 63 19.49 -4.72 15.34
N ILE A 64 19.14 -4.64 14.05
CA ILE A 64 18.25 -5.58 13.36
C ILE A 64 18.88 -6.97 13.43
N LYS A 65 20.16 -7.12 13.06
CA LYS A 65 20.86 -8.42 13.13
C LYS A 65 21.07 -8.95 14.55
N LYS A 66 21.32 -8.10 15.55
CA LYS A 66 21.49 -8.50 16.97
C LYS A 66 20.17 -8.82 17.68
N LYS A 67 19.06 -8.20 17.30
CA LYS A 67 17.73 -8.41 17.92
C LYS A 67 16.86 -9.44 17.18
N LEU A 68 17.24 -9.89 15.99
CA LEU A 68 16.63 -11.04 15.27
C LEU A 68 17.05 -12.42 15.84
N GLY A 69 17.52 -12.48 17.09
CA GLY A 69 17.56 -13.74 17.82
C GLY A 69 16.12 -14.19 18.06
N ASP A 70 15.79 -15.40 17.62
CA ASP A 70 14.48 -16.08 17.55
C ASP A 70 13.73 -16.26 18.90
N GLN A 71 13.80 -15.27 19.80
CA GLN A 71 13.18 -15.29 21.12
C GLN A 71 12.13 -14.18 21.18
N GLY A 72 10.87 -14.59 21.36
CA GLY A 72 9.76 -13.67 21.59
C GLY A 72 10.10 -12.68 22.70
N VAL A 73 10.00 -11.40 22.39
CA VAL A 73 10.37 -10.31 23.30
C VAL A 73 9.18 -9.97 24.17
N GLN A 74 9.40 -9.82 25.47
CA GLN A 74 8.33 -9.61 26.45
C GLN A 74 8.10 -8.13 26.74
N PHE A 75 6.85 -7.75 26.99
CA PHE A 75 6.50 -6.47 27.60
C PHE A 75 5.54 -6.66 28.77
N ILE A 76 5.57 -5.72 29.72
CA ILE A 76 4.63 -5.68 30.85
C ILE A 76 3.53 -4.68 30.50
N CYS A 77 2.28 -5.11 30.59
CA CYS A 77 1.10 -4.28 30.38
C CYS A 77 0.86 -3.35 31.57
N ASN A 78 0.85 -2.04 31.34
CA ASN A 78 0.60 -1.06 32.41
C ASN A 78 -0.86 -1.02 32.90
N ALA A 79 -1.79 -1.71 32.21
CA ALA A 79 -3.20 -1.75 32.61
C ALA A 79 -3.53 -2.91 33.57
N CYS A 80 -2.99 -4.12 33.35
CA CYS A 80 -3.29 -5.30 34.15
C CYS A 80 -2.06 -5.96 34.81
N GLY A 81 -0.85 -5.49 34.51
CA GLY A 81 0.40 -6.06 35.04
C GLY A 81 0.85 -7.36 34.38
N ALA A 82 0.11 -7.87 33.38
CA ALA A 82 0.48 -9.10 32.70
C ALA A 82 1.76 -8.94 31.86
N THR A 83 2.59 -9.99 31.85
CA THR A 83 3.75 -10.08 30.96
C THR A 83 3.31 -10.78 29.66
N VAL A 84 3.45 -10.11 28.53
CA VAL A 84 3.00 -10.56 27.21
C VAL A 84 4.21 -10.74 26.30
N VAL A 85 4.27 -11.87 25.60
CA VAL A 85 5.28 -12.17 24.58
C VAL A 85 4.82 -11.63 23.23
N THR A 86 5.72 -11.00 22.48
CA THR A 86 5.44 -10.45 21.15
C THR A 86 6.69 -10.48 20.26
N ASP A 87 6.52 -10.19 18.97
CA ASP A 87 7.61 -10.09 17.99
C ASP A 87 8.52 -8.89 18.32
N ALA A 88 9.79 -8.93 17.93
CA ALA A 88 10.74 -7.85 18.17
C ALA A 88 10.39 -6.55 17.40
N ASN A 89 9.64 -6.67 16.30
CA ASN A 89 9.28 -5.55 15.45
C ASN A 89 7.97 -4.87 15.85
N THR A 90 7.13 -5.49 16.68
CA THR A 90 5.85 -4.90 17.12
C THR A 90 6.07 -3.64 17.95
N SER A 91 5.57 -2.48 17.53
CA SER A 91 5.67 -1.21 18.28
C SER A 91 4.36 -0.82 18.97
N ALA A 92 3.21 -1.22 18.41
CA ALA A 92 1.90 -1.09 19.06
C ALA A 92 1.09 -2.38 18.91
N THR A 93 0.39 -2.76 19.98
CA THR A 93 -0.40 -3.99 20.06
C THR A 93 -1.49 -3.88 21.11
N PHE A 94 -2.20 -4.98 21.37
CA PHE A 94 -3.17 -5.10 22.45
C PHE A 94 -2.72 -6.14 23.46
N CYS A 95 -3.03 -5.92 24.73
CA CYS A 95 -2.79 -6.92 25.76
C CYS A 95 -3.69 -8.15 25.51
N ALA A 96 -3.08 -9.33 25.37
CA ALA A 96 -3.81 -10.58 25.19
C ALA A 96 -4.72 -10.97 26.38
N PHE A 97 -4.52 -10.34 27.56
CA PHE A 97 -5.27 -10.64 28.78
C PHE A 97 -6.45 -9.70 29.01
N CYS A 98 -6.23 -8.38 28.91
CA CYS A 98 -7.26 -7.38 29.21
C CYS A 98 -7.73 -6.57 28.00
N GLY A 99 -7.16 -6.80 26.81
CA GLY A 99 -7.52 -6.10 25.58
C GLY A 99 -7.08 -4.64 25.52
N SER A 100 -6.37 -4.11 26.53
CA SER A 100 -5.92 -2.72 26.51
C SER A 100 -4.92 -2.46 25.39
N PRO A 101 -5.00 -1.32 24.69
CA PRO A 101 -3.93 -0.87 23.81
C PRO A 101 -2.60 -0.73 24.56
N ALA A 102 -1.51 -1.10 23.91
CA ALA A 102 -0.17 -1.12 24.47
C ALA A 102 0.83 -0.60 23.43
N ILE A 103 1.43 0.56 23.71
CA ILE A 103 2.52 1.14 22.92
C ILE A 103 3.84 0.78 23.60
N ILE A 104 4.72 0.09 22.89
CA ILE A 104 5.98 -0.39 23.45
C ILE A 104 7.05 0.67 23.16
N SER A 105 7.06 1.73 23.95
CA SER A 105 7.93 2.91 23.78
C SER A 105 9.42 2.57 23.63
N GLN A 106 9.89 1.49 24.28
CA GLN A 106 11.28 1.02 24.14
C GLN A 106 11.66 0.55 22.72
N ARG A 107 10.68 0.38 21.82
CA ARG A 107 10.86 -0.02 20.43
C ARG A 107 10.68 1.15 19.45
N LEU A 108 10.39 2.33 19.96
CA LEU A 108 10.31 3.60 19.25
C LEU A 108 11.43 4.53 19.78
N ASP A 109 12.64 3.99 19.90
CA ASP A 109 13.82 4.77 20.28
C ASP A 109 14.26 5.69 19.13
N GLU A 110 15.30 6.51 19.33
CA GLU A 110 15.75 7.50 18.33
C GLU A 110 16.00 6.92 16.93
N GLU A 111 16.34 5.63 16.84
CA GLU A 111 16.59 4.94 15.57
C GLU A 111 15.32 4.39 14.92
N PHE A 112 14.34 3.94 15.70
CA PHE A 112 13.09 3.36 15.20
C PHE A 112 11.88 4.31 15.35
N SER A 113 12.11 5.58 15.69
CA SER A 113 11.07 6.60 15.77
C SER A 113 10.73 7.13 14.37
N PRO A 114 9.48 7.02 13.91
CA PRO A 114 9.05 7.61 12.64
C PRO A 114 9.13 9.14 12.65
N ASP A 115 9.37 9.73 11.49
CA ASP A 115 9.25 11.18 11.27
C ASP A 115 7.78 11.59 11.13
N TYR A 116 7.00 10.71 10.48
CA TYR A 116 5.64 11.01 10.06
C TYR A 116 4.65 9.88 10.34
N ILE A 117 3.37 10.24 10.38
CA ILE A 117 2.25 9.32 10.47
C ILE A 117 1.08 9.82 9.62
N LEU A 118 0.43 8.91 8.89
CA LEU A 118 -0.85 9.17 8.24
C LEU A 118 -1.98 8.59 9.10
N PRO A 119 -2.86 9.42 9.70
CA PRO A 119 -3.95 8.90 10.52
C PRO A 119 -4.90 8.00 9.72
N PHE A 120 -5.38 6.91 10.34
CA PHE A 120 -6.52 6.15 9.83
C PHE A 120 -7.72 7.08 9.67
N LYS A 121 -8.41 7.01 8.53
CA LYS A 121 -9.64 7.75 8.25
C LYS A 121 -10.89 6.87 8.29
N PHE A 122 -10.76 5.63 7.79
CA PHE A 122 -11.84 4.66 7.77
C PHE A 122 -11.74 3.73 8.98
N GLY A 123 -12.77 3.69 9.81
CA GLY A 123 -12.92 2.73 10.89
C GLY A 123 -13.17 1.31 10.39
N LYS A 124 -13.17 0.35 11.34
CA LYS A 124 -13.30 -1.08 11.03
C LYS A 124 -14.59 -1.38 10.27
N GLU A 125 -15.72 -0.82 10.69
CA GLU A 125 -17.01 -1.08 10.06
C GLU A 125 -17.05 -0.62 8.59
N GLU A 126 -16.49 0.55 8.29
CA GLU A 126 -16.43 1.07 6.92
C GLU A 126 -15.47 0.25 6.06
N ALA A 127 -14.34 -0.17 6.63
CA ALA A 127 -13.38 -1.05 5.97
C ALA A 127 -14.02 -2.41 5.59
N VAL A 128 -14.81 -2.99 6.50
CA VAL A 128 -15.59 -4.19 6.24
C VAL A 128 -16.57 -3.99 5.08
N LYS A 129 -17.34 -2.89 5.09
CA LYS A 129 -18.30 -2.57 4.01
C LYS A 129 -17.60 -2.42 2.66
N LYS A 130 -16.46 -1.73 2.61
CA LYS A 130 -15.65 -1.57 1.39
C LYS A 130 -15.13 -2.91 0.87
N PHE A 131 -14.61 -3.76 1.76
CA PHE A 131 -14.17 -5.11 1.40
C PHE A 131 -15.30 -5.93 0.77
N PHE A 132 -16.48 -5.95 1.41
CA PHE A 132 -17.66 -6.64 0.89
C PHE A 132 -18.04 -6.15 -0.52
N ASN A 133 -18.06 -4.83 -0.72
CA ASN A 133 -18.43 -4.23 -2.00
C ASN A 133 -17.42 -4.59 -3.09
N TRP A 134 -16.13 -4.56 -2.76
CA TRP A 134 -15.07 -4.95 -3.68
C TRP A 134 -15.18 -6.44 -4.06
N CYS A 135 -15.44 -7.33 -3.10
CA CYS A 135 -15.64 -8.76 -3.36
C CYS A 135 -16.87 -9.04 -4.23
N LYS A 136 -17.98 -8.32 -4.01
CA LYS A 136 -19.20 -8.41 -4.85
C LYS A 136 -18.97 -7.93 -6.27
N GLY A 137 -18.09 -6.94 -6.47
CA GLY A 137 -17.69 -6.44 -7.78
C GLY A 137 -16.89 -7.46 -8.61
N GLY A 138 -16.25 -8.44 -7.97
CA GLY A 138 -15.52 -9.51 -8.64
C GLY A 138 -16.46 -10.47 -9.37
N ARG A 139 -16.53 -10.35 -10.71
CA ARG A 139 -17.35 -11.21 -11.60
C ARG A 139 -17.21 -12.71 -11.28
N TRP A 140 -16.02 -13.13 -10.86
CA TRP A 140 -15.64 -14.52 -10.66
C TRP A 140 -15.50 -14.98 -9.21
N THR A 141 -15.74 -14.10 -8.22
CA THR A 141 -15.58 -14.44 -6.80
C THR A 141 -16.66 -15.45 -6.35
N PRO A 142 -16.34 -16.51 -5.59
CA PRO A 142 -17.31 -17.42 -4.98
C PRO A 142 -18.30 -16.67 -4.06
N PHE A 143 -19.55 -17.12 -4.00
CA PHE A 143 -20.58 -16.48 -3.18
C PHE A 143 -20.35 -16.69 -1.68
N ASP A 144 -19.73 -17.81 -1.32
CA ASP A 144 -19.37 -18.23 0.03
C ASP A 144 -17.97 -17.74 0.47
N PHE A 145 -17.28 -16.98 -0.40
CA PHE A 145 -15.95 -16.47 -0.07
C PHE A 145 -15.99 -15.53 1.14
N VAL A 146 -17.02 -14.69 1.22
CA VAL A 146 -17.14 -13.70 2.29
C VAL A 146 -18.04 -14.26 3.40
N SER A 147 -17.48 -14.40 4.61
CA SER A 147 -18.21 -14.84 5.80
C SER A 147 -17.95 -13.92 6.98
N ASP A 148 -18.99 -13.65 7.76
CA ASP A 148 -18.95 -12.70 8.88
C ASP A 148 -17.85 -13.05 9.90
N LYS A 149 -17.64 -14.35 10.16
CA LYS A 149 -16.58 -14.85 11.07
C LYS A 149 -15.16 -14.49 10.64
N ASN A 150 -14.91 -14.36 9.35
CA ASN A 150 -13.57 -14.03 8.86
C ASN A 150 -13.36 -12.52 8.76
N ILE A 151 -14.45 -11.75 8.65
CA ILE A 151 -14.41 -10.29 8.62
C ILE A 151 -14.05 -9.71 9.99
N GLU A 152 -14.41 -10.39 11.07
CA GLU A 152 -13.96 -10.03 12.42
C GLU A 152 -12.42 -9.98 12.54
N LYS A 153 -11.70 -10.71 11.67
CA LYS A 153 -10.23 -10.76 11.62
C LYS A 153 -9.59 -9.60 10.86
N LEU A 154 -10.40 -8.72 10.25
CA LEU A 154 -9.90 -7.50 9.64
C LEU A 154 -9.19 -6.66 10.72
N THR A 155 -7.91 -6.44 10.51
CA THR A 155 -7.01 -5.87 11.50
C THR A 155 -6.41 -4.57 10.96
N GLY A 156 -6.49 -3.51 11.75
CA GLY A 156 -5.88 -2.23 11.40
C GLY A 156 -4.42 -2.22 11.85
N LEU A 157 -3.52 -1.98 10.90
CA LEU A 157 -2.08 -2.02 11.06
C LEU A 157 -1.46 -0.73 10.53
N TYR A 158 -0.59 -0.10 11.32
CA TYR A 158 0.36 0.86 10.81
C TYR A 158 1.57 0.11 10.26
N VAL A 159 1.77 0.22 8.95
CA VAL A 159 2.87 -0.39 8.22
C VAL A 159 4.00 0.63 8.10
N PRO A 160 5.27 0.22 8.36
CA PRO A 160 6.42 1.09 8.17
C PRO A 160 6.68 1.34 6.69
N PHE A 161 6.83 2.59 6.27
CA PHE A 161 7.19 2.99 4.91
C PHE A 161 8.35 3.98 4.93
N TRP A 162 9.20 3.86 3.91
CA TRP A 162 10.17 4.89 3.54
C TRP A 162 9.57 5.78 2.47
N LEU A 163 9.57 7.08 2.71
CA LEU A 163 9.16 8.11 1.75
C LEU A 163 10.41 8.72 1.13
N TYR A 164 10.52 8.66 -0.20
CA TYR A 164 11.65 9.19 -0.94
C TYR A 164 11.27 10.45 -1.70
N ASP A 165 12.04 11.50 -1.49
CA ASP A 165 12.07 12.64 -2.39
C ASP A 165 13.20 12.46 -3.39
N VAL A 166 12.85 12.37 -4.67
CA VAL A 166 13.77 12.07 -5.76
C VAL A 166 13.79 13.22 -6.74
N GLU A 167 14.99 13.65 -7.10
CA GLU A 167 15.24 14.58 -8.20
C GLU A 167 16.03 13.85 -9.29
N SER A 168 15.69 14.09 -10.55
CA SER A 168 16.36 13.46 -11.69
C SER A 168 16.45 14.41 -12.88
N ASP A 169 17.66 14.50 -13.44
CA ASP A 169 17.91 15.05 -14.76
C ASP A 169 17.76 13.94 -15.80
N VAL A 170 16.71 14.01 -16.61
CA VAL A 170 16.45 13.08 -17.70
C VAL A 170 17.10 13.61 -18.96
N ASP A 171 17.93 12.80 -19.63
CA ASP A 171 18.52 13.11 -20.94
C ASP A 171 18.56 11.87 -21.83
N VAL A 172 17.47 11.70 -22.59
CA VAL A 172 17.28 10.53 -23.46
C VAL A 172 17.35 10.97 -24.92
N SER A 173 18.11 10.23 -25.72
CA SER A 173 18.23 10.46 -27.17
C SER A 173 18.04 9.18 -27.96
N GLY A 174 17.48 9.31 -29.16
CA GLY A 174 17.14 8.16 -29.98
C GLY A 174 16.65 8.54 -31.37
N GLU A 175 16.15 7.53 -32.08
CA GLU A 175 15.57 7.67 -33.40
C GLU A 175 14.07 7.40 -33.32
N ALA A 176 13.27 8.19 -34.02
CA ALA A 176 11.83 8.03 -34.09
C ALA A 176 11.37 8.00 -35.54
N VAL A 177 10.32 7.23 -35.81
CA VAL A 177 9.76 7.08 -37.15
C VAL A 177 8.27 7.40 -37.12
N SER A 178 7.84 8.20 -38.08
CA SER A 178 6.42 8.49 -38.32
C SER A 178 6.06 8.12 -39.75
N GLU A 179 4.91 7.47 -39.92
CA GLU A 179 4.40 7.04 -41.22
C GLU A 179 3.00 7.63 -41.44
N VAL A 180 2.78 8.33 -42.54
CA VAL A 180 1.46 8.87 -42.89
C VAL A 180 1.06 8.31 -44.24
N SER A 181 -0.07 7.60 -44.27
CA SER A 181 -0.64 7.05 -45.50
C SER A 181 -1.77 7.93 -46.00
N HIS A 182 -1.68 8.39 -47.26
CA HIS A 182 -2.76 9.10 -47.94
C HIS A 182 -3.21 8.27 -49.16
N THR A 183 -4.50 7.95 -49.21
CA THR A 183 -5.11 7.29 -50.37
C THR A 183 -5.84 8.34 -51.21
N THR A 184 -5.51 8.40 -52.50
CA THR A 184 -6.20 9.26 -53.47
C THR A 184 -6.59 8.41 -54.67
N GLY A 185 -7.89 8.21 -54.87
CA GLY A 185 -8.42 7.28 -55.88
C GLY A 185 -8.00 5.83 -55.58
N SER A 186 -7.27 5.20 -56.50
CA SER A 186 -6.72 3.84 -56.36
C SER A 186 -5.27 3.79 -55.85
N THR A 187 -4.62 4.94 -55.63
CA THR A 187 -3.20 5.01 -55.25
C THR A 187 -3.07 5.34 -53.76
N THR A 188 -2.34 4.52 -53.02
CA THR A 188 -1.94 4.79 -51.63
C THR A 188 -0.49 5.26 -51.63
N THR A 189 -0.26 6.50 -51.18
CA THR A 189 1.08 7.04 -50.96
C THR A 189 1.41 6.94 -49.48
N VAL A 190 2.54 6.33 -49.15
CA VAL A 190 3.04 6.19 -47.77
C VAL A 190 4.28 7.07 -47.62
N THR A 191 4.18 8.11 -46.79
CA THR A 191 5.32 8.98 -46.46
C THR A 191 5.92 8.54 -45.14
N THR A 192 7.18 8.13 -45.15
CA THR A 192 7.93 7.75 -43.92
C THR A 192 8.94 8.85 -43.58
N SER A 193 8.82 9.43 -42.39
CA SER A 193 9.71 10.45 -41.85
C SER A 193 10.57 9.91 -40.72
N TYR A 194 11.88 10.15 -40.79
CA TYR A 194 12.87 9.76 -39.79
C TYR A 194 13.30 10.98 -38.97
N TYR A 195 13.37 10.83 -37.65
CA TYR A 195 13.72 11.91 -36.73
C TYR A 195 14.81 11.46 -35.75
N ASN A 196 15.79 12.34 -35.53
CA ASN A 196 16.63 12.27 -34.34
C ASN A 196 15.93 13.01 -33.21
N VAL A 197 15.57 12.29 -32.15
CA VAL A 197 14.84 12.83 -31.01
C VAL A 197 15.75 12.89 -29.80
N ARG A 198 15.68 14.01 -29.08
CA ARG A 198 16.25 14.16 -27.74
C ARG A 198 15.19 14.75 -26.82
N ARG A 199 15.09 14.23 -25.61
CA ARG A 199 14.23 14.74 -24.54
C ARG A 199 15.10 15.00 -23.34
N ARG A 200 15.06 16.24 -22.87
CA ARG A 200 15.68 16.65 -21.62
C ARG A 200 14.62 17.21 -20.71
N ASN A 201 14.58 16.74 -19.49
CA ASN A 201 13.64 17.25 -18.50
C ASN A 201 14.25 17.14 -17.10
N PHE A 202 13.94 18.10 -16.23
CA PHE A 202 14.22 17.98 -14.81
C PHE A 202 12.93 17.53 -14.13
N LEU A 203 12.95 16.37 -13.48
CA LEU A 203 11.79 15.79 -12.83
C LEU A 203 12.05 15.68 -11.33
N SER A 204 11.03 15.97 -10.55
CA SER A 204 11.07 15.89 -9.09
C SER A 204 9.79 15.24 -8.59
N TRP A 205 9.94 14.16 -7.82
CA TRP A 205 8.85 13.47 -7.15
C TRP A 205 9.04 13.59 -5.64
N ARG A 206 7.94 13.81 -4.93
CA ARG A 206 7.91 13.92 -3.48
C ARG A 206 7.17 12.74 -2.87
N HIS A 207 7.69 12.23 -1.76
CA HIS A 207 7.12 11.16 -0.96
C HIS A 207 6.77 9.90 -1.76
N ILE A 208 7.66 9.41 -2.63
CA ILE A 208 7.48 8.10 -3.25
C ILE A 208 7.51 7.05 -2.12
N PRO A 209 6.41 6.31 -1.88
CA PRO A 209 6.35 5.37 -0.77
C PRO A 209 6.90 4.00 -1.18
N LEU A 210 7.76 3.42 -0.35
CA LEU A 210 8.12 2.00 -0.40
C LEU A 210 7.98 1.41 1.01
N ASP A 211 7.35 0.25 1.10
CA ASP A 211 7.15 -0.43 2.37
C ASP A 211 8.49 -0.95 2.92
N GLY A 212 8.70 -0.77 4.22
CA GLY A 212 9.89 -1.23 4.94
C GLY A 212 9.67 -2.56 5.66
N SER A 213 8.73 -3.40 5.18
CA SER A 213 8.37 -4.68 5.79
C SER A 213 8.49 -5.82 4.79
N SER A 214 9.44 -6.72 5.02
CA SER A 214 9.66 -7.91 4.17
C SER A 214 8.54 -8.95 4.26
N ARG A 215 7.63 -8.81 5.23
CA ARG A 215 6.59 -9.81 5.55
C ARG A 215 5.32 -9.65 4.71
N ILE A 216 5.12 -8.48 4.12
CA ILE A 216 3.96 -8.16 3.31
C ILE A 216 4.40 -8.15 1.84
N ASP A 217 3.56 -8.64 0.94
CA ASP A 217 3.89 -8.63 -0.49
C ASP A 217 3.92 -7.19 -1.03
N ASP A 218 5.06 -6.79 -1.58
CA ASP A 218 5.30 -5.46 -2.18
C ASP A 218 4.17 -5.03 -3.13
N LYS A 219 3.70 -5.93 -4.00
CA LYS A 219 2.66 -5.60 -5.00
C LYS A 219 1.32 -5.34 -4.34
N LEU A 220 1.05 -5.97 -3.20
CA LEU A 220 -0.17 -5.73 -2.44
C LEU A 220 -0.14 -4.36 -1.76
N MET A 221 1.03 -3.91 -1.30
CA MET A 221 1.24 -2.55 -0.77
C MET A 221 1.16 -1.50 -1.89
N GLU A 222 1.77 -1.75 -3.04
CA GLU A 222 1.72 -0.86 -4.19
C GLU A 222 0.30 -0.74 -4.76
N ALA A 223 -0.50 -1.82 -4.70
CA ALA A 223 -1.87 -1.83 -5.22
C ALA A 223 -2.89 -1.03 -4.37
N ILE A 224 -2.55 -0.66 -3.13
CA ILE A 224 -3.40 0.21 -2.27
C ILE A 224 -3.03 1.69 -2.37
N GLU A 225 -2.08 2.03 -3.24
CA GLU A 225 -1.73 3.40 -3.59
C GLU A 225 -2.77 4.02 -4.55
N PRO A 226 -2.91 5.36 -4.61
CA PRO A 226 -2.09 6.39 -3.95
C PRO A 226 -2.51 6.72 -2.52
N PHE A 227 -1.53 7.10 -1.70
CA PHE A 227 -1.77 7.78 -0.42
C PHE A 227 -1.85 9.30 -0.61
N ASN A 228 -2.62 9.98 0.24
CA ASN A 228 -2.70 11.43 0.24
C ASN A 228 -1.78 12.03 1.31
N PHE A 229 -0.57 12.39 0.88
CA PHE A 229 0.45 13.00 1.74
C PHE A 229 0.15 14.45 2.16
N LYS A 230 -0.91 15.10 1.65
CA LYS A 230 -1.27 16.48 2.06
C LYS A 230 -1.74 16.57 3.52
N VAL A 231 -2.16 15.45 4.10
CA VAL A 231 -2.63 15.36 5.49
C VAL A 231 -1.68 14.54 6.37
N ILE A 232 -0.45 14.34 5.92
CA ILE A 232 0.61 13.75 6.73
C ILE A 232 0.87 14.61 7.95
N LYS A 233 1.06 13.97 9.10
CA LYS A 233 1.36 14.64 10.36
C LYS A 233 2.74 14.20 10.84
N HIS A 234 3.41 15.06 11.59
CA HIS A 234 4.54 14.62 12.39
C HIS A 234 4.11 13.47 13.31
N PHE A 235 5.04 12.56 13.53
CA PHE A 235 4.78 11.37 14.32
C PHE A 235 4.25 11.73 15.71
N ASP A 236 3.07 11.20 16.02
CA ASP A 236 2.44 11.28 17.34
C ASP A 236 1.90 9.88 17.67
N PRO A 237 2.44 9.22 18.73
CA PRO A 237 2.01 7.89 19.14
C PRO A 237 0.51 7.77 19.44
N ALA A 238 -0.19 8.88 19.71
CA ALA A 238 -1.62 8.87 19.96
C ALA A 238 -2.42 8.26 18.81
N TYR A 239 -1.99 8.48 17.56
CA TYR A 239 -2.65 7.91 16.39
C TYR A 239 -2.50 6.39 16.26
N MET A 240 -1.50 5.80 16.93
CA MET A 240 -1.26 4.35 16.95
C MET A 240 -2.13 3.62 17.98
N GLN A 241 -2.66 4.34 18.97
CA GLN A 241 -3.39 3.72 20.06
C GLN A 241 -4.75 3.19 19.59
N GLY A 242 -4.90 1.88 19.51
CA GLY A 242 -6.08 1.25 18.90
C GLY A 242 -5.78 0.55 17.57
N PHE A 243 -4.53 0.58 17.12
CA PHE A 243 -4.07 -0.11 15.94
C PHE A 243 -2.81 -0.91 16.27
N PHE A 244 -2.59 -1.99 15.51
CA PHE A 244 -1.29 -2.66 15.55
C PHE A 244 -0.27 -1.79 14.82
N ALA A 245 1.00 -1.94 15.16
CA ALA A 245 2.07 -1.31 14.42
C ALA A 245 3.35 -2.13 14.50
N GLU A 246 4.14 -2.08 13.43
CA GLU A 246 5.46 -2.70 13.34
C GLU A 246 6.50 -1.66 12.94
N ARG A 247 7.73 -1.81 13.42
CA ARG A 247 8.91 -1.08 12.91
C ARG A 247 9.44 -1.74 11.65
N PHE A 248 10.21 -0.99 10.86
CA PHE A 248 10.81 -1.52 9.64
C PHE A 248 11.79 -2.68 9.93
N ASP A 249 11.84 -3.65 9.01
CA ASP A 249 12.87 -4.69 8.95
C ASP A 249 13.81 -4.54 7.76
N GLN A 250 13.44 -3.68 6.80
CA GLN A 250 14.26 -3.24 5.66
C GLN A 250 14.58 -1.76 5.81
N THR A 251 15.86 -1.42 5.67
CA THR A 251 16.32 -0.03 5.74
C THR A 251 16.02 0.71 4.44
N GLY A 252 16.06 2.04 4.48
CA GLY A 252 15.87 2.84 3.26
C GLY A 252 16.95 2.59 2.19
N ASP A 253 18.16 2.21 2.61
CA ASP A 253 19.22 1.87 1.67
C ASP A 253 18.98 0.51 0.98
N ASP A 254 18.40 -0.47 1.67
CA ASP A 254 18.04 -1.78 1.09
C ASP A 254 17.05 -1.63 -0.08
N LEU A 255 16.19 -0.60 -0.02
CA LEU A 255 15.13 -0.34 -0.99
C LEU A 255 15.57 0.51 -2.20
N LYS A 256 16.81 1.01 -2.23
CA LYS A 256 17.32 1.84 -3.34
C LYS A 256 17.16 1.19 -4.71
N GLY A 257 17.38 -0.12 -4.81
CA GLY A 257 17.19 -0.87 -6.06
C GLY A 257 15.74 -0.79 -6.56
N ARG A 258 14.76 -0.98 -5.66
CA ARG A 258 13.33 -0.85 -5.96
C ARG A 258 12.98 0.58 -6.35
N LEU A 259 13.49 1.57 -5.61
CA LEU A 259 13.29 2.99 -5.89
C LEU A 259 13.74 3.36 -7.30
N VAL A 260 14.94 2.96 -7.71
CA VAL A 260 15.47 3.25 -9.05
C VAL A 260 14.60 2.64 -10.15
N GLY A 261 14.11 1.41 -9.96
CA GLY A 261 13.17 0.78 -10.89
C GLY A 261 11.89 1.59 -11.05
N ARG A 262 11.28 1.96 -9.94
CA ARG A 262 10.04 2.75 -9.89
C ARG A 262 10.18 4.15 -10.49
N VAL A 263 11.28 4.84 -10.20
CA VAL A 263 11.57 6.17 -10.80
C VAL A 263 11.74 6.07 -12.31
N LYS A 264 12.37 5.00 -12.82
CA LYS A 264 12.50 4.78 -14.28
C LYS A 264 11.14 4.55 -14.95
N GLU A 265 10.23 3.86 -14.28
CA GLU A 265 8.84 3.71 -14.76
C GLU A 265 8.15 5.07 -14.84
N TYR A 266 8.25 5.90 -13.79
CA TYR A 266 7.71 7.27 -13.80
C TYR A 266 8.31 8.16 -14.87
N ILE A 267 9.64 8.10 -15.09
CA ILE A 267 10.29 8.80 -16.21
C ILE A 267 9.69 8.33 -17.55
N THR A 268 9.49 7.02 -17.70
CA THR A 268 8.96 6.44 -18.95
C THR A 268 7.52 6.91 -19.19
N GLU A 269 6.67 6.90 -18.17
CA GLU A 269 5.29 7.39 -18.22
C GLU A 269 5.23 8.88 -18.56
N GLU A 270 6.08 9.70 -17.97
CA GLU A 270 6.15 11.14 -18.23
C GLU A 270 6.63 11.45 -19.67
N LEU A 271 7.54 10.63 -20.20
CA LEU A 271 8.04 10.79 -21.57
C LEU A 271 7.09 10.23 -22.64
N GLU A 272 6.24 9.26 -22.31
CA GLU A 272 5.35 8.53 -23.22
C GLU A 272 4.49 9.48 -24.09
N PRO A 273 3.81 10.52 -23.55
CA PRO A 273 3.04 11.47 -24.34
C PRO A 273 3.89 12.19 -25.41
N SER A 274 5.16 12.48 -25.12
CA SER A 274 6.06 13.19 -26.04
C SER A 274 6.47 12.34 -27.26
N PHE A 275 6.25 11.03 -27.18
CA PHE A 275 6.54 10.06 -28.22
C PHE A 275 5.31 9.61 -29.02
N LYS A 276 4.08 9.86 -28.54
CA LYS A 276 2.82 9.46 -29.22
C LYS A 276 2.68 9.97 -30.65
N LYS A 277 3.35 11.07 -31.01
CA LYS A 277 3.39 11.59 -32.39
C LYS A 277 4.18 10.72 -33.38
N TYR A 278 4.95 9.74 -32.92
CA TYR A 278 5.75 8.84 -33.74
C TYR A 278 5.10 7.44 -33.76
N ASN A 279 4.21 7.21 -34.72
CA ASN A 279 3.35 6.02 -34.76
C ASN A 279 4.07 4.69 -35.06
N ARG A 280 5.30 4.73 -35.59
CA ARG A 280 6.15 3.53 -35.76
C ARG A 280 7.04 3.24 -34.56
N GLY A 281 6.94 4.06 -33.51
CA GLY A 281 7.69 3.92 -32.27
C GLY A 281 8.99 4.71 -32.23
N VAL A 282 9.64 4.64 -31.08
CA VAL A 282 10.88 5.35 -30.75
C VAL A 282 11.90 4.34 -30.25
N LYS A 283 13.10 4.38 -30.81
CA LYS A 283 14.24 3.57 -30.37
C LYS A 283 15.22 4.46 -29.63
N VAL A 284 15.28 4.30 -28.31
CA VAL A 284 16.29 4.96 -27.47
C VAL A 284 17.67 4.42 -27.84
N LYS A 285 18.64 5.33 -28.05
CA LYS A 285 20.04 4.99 -28.35
C LYS A 285 20.95 5.28 -27.16
N ASN A 286 20.80 6.46 -26.55
CA ASN A 286 21.58 6.84 -25.39
C ASN A 286 20.64 7.37 -24.30
N ASP A 287 20.94 6.98 -23.07
CA ASP A 287 20.30 7.47 -21.86
C ASP A 287 21.42 7.96 -20.93
N ASN A 288 21.52 9.28 -20.80
CA ASN A 288 22.48 9.95 -19.92
C ASN A 288 21.78 10.50 -18.67
N SER A 289 20.62 9.93 -18.30
CA SER A 289 19.84 10.42 -17.18
C SER A 289 20.56 10.18 -15.85
N VAL A 290 20.45 11.15 -14.95
CA VAL A 290 21.04 11.12 -13.61
C VAL A 290 19.91 11.16 -12.59
N ILE A 291 19.93 10.25 -11.64
CA ILE A 291 19.07 10.27 -10.45
C ILE A 291 19.95 10.71 -9.29
N TYR A 292 19.57 11.81 -8.63
CA TYR A 292 20.32 12.34 -7.48
C TYR A 292 20.05 11.50 -6.22
N GLU A 293 20.94 11.60 -5.23
CA GLU A 293 20.75 10.92 -3.95
C GLU A 293 19.43 11.38 -3.31
N PRO A 294 18.49 10.47 -3.02
CA PRO A 294 17.17 10.83 -2.55
C PRO A 294 17.19 11.22 -1.06
N LYS A 295 16.31 12.15 -0.68
CA LYS A 295 16.01 12.36 0.75
C LYS A 295 15.03 11.29 1.22
N MET A 296 15.23 10.78 2.42
CA MET A 296 14.45 9.67 2.96
C MET A 296 13.79 10.09 4.27
N PHE A 297 12.53 9.71 4.44
CA PHE A 297 11.78 9.94 5.67
C PHE A 297 11.09 8.63 6.08
N TYR A 298 11.05 8.35 7.38
CA TYR A 298 10.36 7.19 7.92
C TYR A 298 8.92 7.56 8.30
N ALA A 299 7.94 6.85 7.75
CA ALA A 299 6.52 7.12 7.98
C ALA A 299 5.72 5.86 8.35
N MET A 300 4.69 6.05 9.17
CA MET A 300 3.71 5.02 9.50
C MET A 300 2.44 5.20 8.68
N MET A 301 2.10 4.18 7.87
CA MET A 301 1.00 4.24 6.91
C MET A 301 -0.18 3.37 7.37
N PRO A 302 -1.42 3.86 7.31
CA PRO A 302 -2.58 3.15 7.82
C PRO A 302 -3.07 2.12 6.80
N VAL A 303 -3.04 0.84 7.17
CA VAL A 303 -3.48 -0.27 6.31
C VAL A 303 -4.42 -1.18 7.08
N TRP A 304 -5.59 -1.46 6.50
CA TRP A 304 -6.44 -2.56 6.95
C TRP A 304 -6.00 -3.84 6.26
N PHE A 305 -5.61 -4.85 7.05
CA PHE A 305 -5.12 -6.13 6.57
C PHE A 305 -6.08 -7.26 6.94
N LEU A 306 -6.30 -8.19 6.01
CA LEU A 306 -7.06 -9.41 6.26
C LEU A 306 -6.36 -10.62 5.63
N HIS A 307 -5.97 -11.56 6.48
CA HIS A 307 -5.52 -12.88 6.06
C HIS A 307 -6.70 -13.87 6.11
N TYR A 308 -7.01 -14.47 4.97
CA TYR A 308 -8.14 -15.39 4.83
C TYR A 308 -7.68 -16.75 4.30
N LYS A 309 -8.17 -17.85 4.89
CA LYS A 309 -7.97 -19.21 4.33
C LYS A 309 -9.26 -19.75 3.70
N TYR A 310 -9.23 -19.96 2.37
CA TYR A 310 -10.32 -20.54 1.59
C TYR A 310 -9.90 -21.88 0.97
N HIS A 311 -10.60 -22.97 1.30
CA HIS A 311 -10.29 -24.33 0.81
C HIS A 311 -8.79 -24.71 0.87
N GLY A 312 -8.15 -24.41 2.00
CA GLY A 312 -6.74 -24.73 2.22
C GLY A 312 -5.73 -23.78 1.55
N LYS A 313 -6.19 -22.74 0.83
CA LYS A 313 -5.34 -21.68 0.28
C LYS A 313 -5.49 -20.39 1.07
N SER A 314 -4.38 -19.70 1.33
CA SER A 314 -4.39 -18.37 1.92
C SER A 314 -4.57 -17.29 0.86
N TYR A 315 -5.25 -16.22 1.25
CA TYR A 315 -5.52 -15.03 0.47
C TYR A 315 -5.32 -13.83 1.37
N ASP A 316 -4.51 -12.90 0.90
CA ASP A 316 -4.24 -11.65 1.58
C ASP A 316 -4.99 -10.51 0.91
N PHE A 317 -5.42 -9.60 1.76
CA PHE A 317 -6.21 -8.45 1.40
C PHE A 317 -5.70 -7.24 2.15
N CYS A 318 -5.58 -6.14 1.44
CA CYS A 318 -5.21 -4.85 2.00
C CYS A 318 -6.21 -3.79 1.56
N MET A 319 -6.45 -2.84 2.46
CA MET A 319 -7.13 -1.60 2.12
C MET A 319 -6.37 -0.43 2.71
N ASN A 320 -6.17 0.59 1.90
CA ASN A 320 -5.65 1.87 2.35
C ASN A 320 -6.58 2.47 3.43
N GLY A 321 -6.09 2.64 4.66
CA GLY A 321 -6.87 3.16 5.79
C GLY A 321 -7.26 4.62 5.65
N GLN A 322 -6.70 5.35 4.67
CA GLN A 322 -6.95 6.76 4.42
C GLN A 322 -7.84 7.00 3.18
N THR A 323 -7.57 6.34 2.06
CA THR A 323 -8.32 6.51 0.80
C THR A 323 -9.42 5.47 0.64
N GLY A 324 -9.28 4.33 1.32
CA GLY A 324 -10.17 3.20 1.18
C GLY A 324 -10.06 2.52 -0.18
N GLU A 325 -8.91 2.66 -0.86
CA GLU A 325 -8.52 1.85 -2.02
C GLU A 325 -8.25 0.42 -1.58
N VAL A 326 -8.67 -0.54 -2.40
CA VAL A 326 -8.83 -1.92 -1.97
C VAL A 326 -8.10 -2.87 -2.91
N ALA A 327 -7.17 -3.66 -2.39
CA ALA A 327 -6.38 -4.61 -3.14
C ALA A 327 -6.38 -6.02 -2.54
N GLY A 328 -6.23 -7.00 -3.41
CA GLY A 328 -6.16 -8.41 -3.05
C GLY A 328 -6.47 -9.28 -4.25
N ILE A 329 -6.25 -10.58 -4.10
CA ILE A 329 -6.57 -11.56 -5.15
C ILE A 329 -7.67 -12.46 -4.62
N PRO A 330 -8.94 -12.29 -5.02
CA PRO A 330 -10.00 -13.16 -4.55
C PRO A 330 -9.88 -14.55 -5.22
N PRO A 331 -10.34 -15.63 -4.57
CA PRO A 331 -10.43 -16.92 -5.21
C PRO A 331 -11.35 -16.86 -6.42
N VAL A 332 -11.08 -17.70 -7.41
CA VAL A 332 -11.89 -17.78 -8.63
C VAL A 332 -12.86 -18.96 -8.51
N SER A 333 -14.16 -18.67 -8.52
CA SER A 333 -15.23 -19.66 -8.46
C SER A 333 -15.13 -20.65 -9.60
N ARG A 334 -14.93 -21.94 -9.26
CA ARG A 334 -14.93 -23.03 -10.24
C ARG A 334 -16.33 -23.20 -10.84
N LEU A 335 -17.38 -23.11 -10.03
CA LEU A 335 -18.76 -23.26 -10.48
C LEU A 335 -19.13 -22.20 -11.53
N LYS A 336 -18.82 -20.91 -11.28
CA LYS A 336 -19.08 -19.84 -12.26
C LYS A 336 -18.34 -20.07 -13.58
N ARG A 337 -17.10 -20.58 -13.53
CA ARG A 337 -16.33 -20.95 -14.74
C ARG A 337 -16.94 -22.13 -15.49
N PHE A 338 -17.36 -23.18 -14.79
CA PHE A 338 -18.03 -24.33 -15.41
C PHE A 338 -19.34 -23.92 -16.09
N VAL A 339 -20.19 -23.15 -15.40
CA VAL A 339 -21.45 -22.65 -15.98
C VAL A 339 -21.17 -21.82 -17.24
N LEU A 340 -20.22 -20.88 -17.19
CA LEU A 340 -19.84 -20.10 -18.37
C LEU A 340 -19.37 -21.00 -19.52
N PHE A 341 -18.50 -21.97 -19.23
CA PHE A 341 -17.99 -22.90 -20.24
C PHE A 341 -19.12 -23.65 -20.94
N PHE A 342 -20.08 -24.20 -20.18
CA PHE A 342 -21.23 -24.90 -20.76
C PHE A 342 -22.18 -23.98 -21.53
N VAL A 343 -22.37 -22.73 -21.08
CA VAL A 343 -23.15 -21.74 -21.82
C VAL A 343 -22.50 -21.39 -23.16
N ILE A 344 -21.18 -21.14 -23.17
CA ILE A 344 -20.42 -20.89 -24.41
C ILE A 344 -20.49 -22.10 -25.34
N LEU A 345 -20.34 -23.31 -24.79
CA LEU A 345 -20.42 -24.55 -25.56
C LEU A 345 -21.81 -24.76 -26.17
N ALA A 346 -22.89 -24.47 -25.43
CA ALA A 346 -24.25 -24.53 -25.94
C ALA A 346 -24.51 -23.51 -27.07
N ILE A 347 -24.02 -22.27 -26.91
CA ILE A 347 -24.11 -21.23 -27.95
C ILE A 347 -23.32 -21.64 -29.19
N ALA A 348 -22.09 -22.14 -29.01
CA ALA A 348 -21.27 -22.62 -30.10
C ALA A 348 -21.94 -23.78 -30.85
N ALA A 349 -22.53 -24.75 -30.14
CA ALA A 349 -23.27 -25.86 -30.73
C ALA A 349 -24.53 -25.38 -31.51
N MET A 350 -25.22 -24.35 -31.00
CA MET A 350 -26.35 -23.75 -31.70
C MET A 350 -25.91 -23.04 -32.99
N LEU A 351 -24.82 -22.26 -32.93
CA LEU A 351 -24.26 -21.56 -34.09
C LEU A 351 -23.73 -22.53 -35.13
N THR A 352 -23.01 -23.58 -34.75
CA THR A 352 -22.53 -24.59 -35.69
C THR A 352 -23.69 -25.34 -36.33
N ARG A 353 -24.76 -25.65 -35.58
CA ARG A 353 -25.97 -26.25 -36.16
C ARG A 353 -26.67 -25.32 -37.15
N LEU A 354 -26.75 -24.01 -36.88
CA LEU A 354 -27.30 -23.03 -37.81
C LEU A 354 -26.45 -22.87 -39.07
N ILE A 355 -25.13 -22.79 -38.92
CA ILE A 355 -24.18 -22.69 -40.05
C ILE A 355 -24.21 -23.97 -40.88
N ALA A 356 -24.14 -25.15 -40.25
CA ALA A 356 -24.26 -26.44 -40.93
C ALA A 356 -25.62 -26.58 -41.62
N GLY A 357 -26.70 -26.08 -41.01
CA GLY A 357 -28.03 -26.02 -41.61
C GLY A 357 -28.11 -25.07 -42.82
N MET A 358 -27.40 -23.95 -42.82
CA MET A 358 -27.29 -23.07 -43.99
C MET A 358 -26.44 -23.68 -45.11
N ILE A 359 -25.35 -24.39 -44.76
CA ILE A 359 -24.46 -25.05 -45.73
C ILE A 359 -25.12 -26.30 -46.34
N MET A 360 -25.78 -27.13 -45.52
CA MET A 360 -26.46 -28.36 -45.96
C MET A 360 -27.90 -28.11 -46.43
N GLY A 361 -28.50 -26.97 -46.10
CA GLY A 361 -29.85 -26.54 -46.54
C GLY A 361 -29.95 -26.14 -48.01
N GLY A 362 -28.88 -26.30 -48.80
CA GLY A 362 -28.94 -26.33 -50.27
C GLY A 362 -29.31 -27.70 -50.86
N PHE A 363 -29.57 -28.72 -50.04
CA PHE A 363 -29.91 -30.07 -50.50
C PHE A 363 -31.05 -30.68 -49.67
N VAL A 364 -32.20 -30.00 -49.65
CA VAL A 364 -33.50 -30.65 -49.45
C VAL A 364 -34.39 -30.22 -50.61
N GLY A 365 -34.17 -30.90 -51.74
CA GLY A 365 -35.08 -30.97 -52.89
C GLY A 365 -35.37 -32.44 -53.15
#